data_AF-A0A545TVM2-F1
#
_entry.id   AF-A0A545TVM2-F1
#
_cell.length_a   1.000
_cell.length_b   1.000
_cell.length_c   1.000
_cell.angle_alpha   90.00
_cell.angle_beta   90.00
_cell.angle_gamma   90.00
#
_symmetry.space_group_name_H-M   'P 1'
#
loop_
_entity.id
_entity.type
_entity.pdbx_description
1 polymer ?
#
loop_
_entity_poly.entity_id
_entity_poly.type
_entity_poly.pdbx_seq_one_letter_code
_entity_poly.pdbx_strand_id
1 'polypeptide(L)' 'MSIEVFETWSLYLGIGGLILFMAFIMWDLARKSGAGKFGTFVLFTALGLGLMGFLIKTVMVEVLLS' A
#
# COMPACT_ATOMS: atom_id res chain seq x y z
N MET A 1 22.71 12.75 15.47
CA MET A 1 21.64 12.91 14.47
C MET A 1 20.37 13.30 15.21
N SER A 2 19.73 14.38 14.79
CA SER A 2 18.64 15.07 15.49
C SER A 2 17.36 14.22 15.61
N ILE A 3 16.54 14.52 16.62
CA ILE A 3 15.22 13.91 16.88
C ILE A 3 14.31 14.01 15.64
N GLU A 4 14.47 15.05 14.83
CA GLU A 4 13.74 15.28 13.57
C GLU A 4 13.91 14.14 12.56
N VAL A 5 15.12 13.57 12.44
CA VAL A 5 15.38 12.44 11.54
C VAL A 5 14.66 11.20 12.05
N PHE A 6 14.65 10.97 13.35
CA PHE A 6 13.94 9.85 13.97
C PHE A 6 12.42 9.97 13.79
N GLU A 7 11.84 11.16 13.98
CA GLU A 7 10.41 11.40 13.75
C GLU A 7 10.01 11.14 12.30
N THR A 8 10.82 11.60 11.35
CA THR A 8 10.58 11.42 9.91
C THR A 8 10.59 9.94 9.53
N TRP A 9 11.63 9.21 9.93
CA TRP A 9 11.73 7.77 9.68
C TRP A 9 10.63 6.96 10.39
N SER A 10 10.28 7.34 11.62
CA SER A 10 9.19 6.72 12.38
C SER A 10 7.84 6.88 11.67
N LEU A 11 7.54 8.08 11.16
CA LEU A 11 6.33 8.34 10.38
C LEU A 11 6.29 7.52 9.08
N TYR A 12 7.39 7.50 8.32
CA TYR A 12 7.46 6.71 7.09
C TYR A 12 7.26 5.22 7.34
N LEU A 13 7.95 4.66 8.35
CA LEU A 13 7.84 3.24 8.69
C LEU A 13 6.48 2.90 9.28
N GLY A 14 5.91 3.74 10.14
CA GLY A 14 4.60 3.53 10.75
C GLY A 14 3.47 3.55 9.72
N ILE A 15 3.46 4.56 8.85
CA ILE A 15 2.46 4.68 7.78
C ILE A 15 2.68 3.57 6.74
N GLY A 16 3.93 3.36 6.29
CA GLY A 16 4.29 2.32 5.34
C GLY A 16 3.89 0.92 5.82
N GLY A 17 4.11 0.63 7.11
CA GLY A 17 3.69 -0.62 7.74
C GLY A 17 2.17 -0.80 7.76
N LEU A 18 1.41 0.25 8.08
CA LEU A 18 -0.06 0.23 8.05
C LEU A 18 -0.61 -0.05 6.65
N ILE A 19 -0.02 0.55 5.61
CA ILE A 19 -0.43 0.31 4.21
C ILE A 19 -0.13 -1.13 3.80
N LEU A 20 1.05 -1.64 4.15
CA LEU A 20 1.42 -3.04 3.93
C LEU A 20 0.44 -3.99 4.62
N PHE A 21 0.03 -3.68 5.85
CA PHE A 21 -0.97 -4.46 6.57
C PHE A 21 -2.34 -4.43 5.87
N MET A 22 -2.74 -3.27 5.34
CA MET A 22 -3.94 -3.14 4.51
C MET A 22 -3.87 -4.02 3.25
N ALA A 23 -2.73 -4.01 2.55
CA ALA A 23 -2.50 -4.86 1.38
C ALA A 23 -2.51 -6.35 1.73
N PHE A 24 -1.97 -6.72 2.90
CA PHE A 24 -1.96 -8.10 3.40
C PHE A 24 -3.36 -8.62 3.71
N ILE A 25 -4.18 -7.84 4.42
CA ILE A 25 -5.59 -8.18 4.70
C ILE A 25 -6.36 -8.35 3.40
N MET A 26 -6.10 -7.46 2.45
CA MET A 26 -6.76 -7.44 1.16
C MET A 26 -6.42 -8.68 0.32
N TRP A 27 -5.17 -9.14 0.39
CA TRP A 27 -4.73 -10.43 -0.17
C TRP A 27 -5.39 -11.62 0.55
N ASP A 28 -5.49 -11.62 1.88
CA ASP A 28 -6.19 -12.67 2.64
C ASP A 28 -7.67 -12.73 2.24
N LEU A 29 -8.32 -11.57 2.12
CA LEU A 29 -9.72 -11.46 1.72
C LEU A 29 -9.93 -11.96 0.29
N ALA A 30 -9.02 -11.65 -0.64
CA ALA A 30 -9.04 -12.18 -2.00
C ALA A 30 -9.05 -13.72 -2.03
N ARG A 31 -8.17 -14.33 -1.23
CA ARG A 31 -8.06 -15.79 -1.09
C ARG A 31 -9.28 -16.40 -0.39
N LYS A 32 -9.73 -15.82 0.71
CA LYS A 32 -10.89 -16.30 1.49
C LYS A 32 -12.21 -16.16 0.75
N SER A 33 -12.34 -15.12 -0.07
CA SER A 33 -13.58 -14.85 -0.81
C SER A 33 -13.88 -15.92 -1.88
N GLY A 34 -12.99 -16.89 -2.11
CA GLY A 34 -13.20 -17.92 -3.13
C GLY A 34 -13.40 -17.32 -4.51
N ALA A 35 -12.86 -16.11 -4.72
CA ALA A 35 -13.02 -15.31 -5.91
C ALA A 35 -12.43 -16.10 -7.08
N GLY A 36 -13.26 -16.81 -7.83
CA GLY A 36 -12.85 -17.57 -9.00
C GLY A 36 -12.17 -16.67 -10.04
N LYS A 37 -11.83 -17.20 -11.22
CA LYS A 37 -11.06 -16.45 -12.25
C LYS A 37 -11.59 -15.01 -12.50
N PHE A 38 -12.92 -14.83 -12.48
CA PHE A 38 -13.56 -13.52 -12.58
C PHE A 38 -13.42 -12.65 -11.33
N GLY A 39 -13.63 -13.22 -10.15
CA GLY A 39 -13.52 -12.49 -8.90
C GLY A 39 -12.08 -12.03 -8.63
N THR A 40 -11.09 -12.89 -8.90
CA THR A 40 -9.67 -12.50 -8.82
C THR A 40 -9.36 -11.37 -9.80
N PHE A 41 -9.88 -11.40 -11.04
CA PHE A 41 -9.65 -10.33 -12.03
C PHE A 41 -10.24 -8.97 -11.59
N VAL A 42 -11.48 -8.96 -11.11
CA VAL A 42 -12.13 -7.74 -10.62
C VAL A 42 -11.45 -7.24 -9.34
N LEU A 43 -11.06 -8.14 -8.44
CA LEU A 43 -10.41 -7.81 -7.18
C LEU A 43 -9.00 -7.26 -7.43
N PHE A 44 -8.23 -7.88 -8.33
CA PHE A 44 -6.92 -7.37 -8.74
C PHE A 44 -7.01 -6.05 -9.51
N THR A 45 -8.08 -5.81 -10.25
CA THR A 45 -8.30 -4.52 -10.94
C THR A 45 -8.71 -3.43 -9.96
N ALA A 46 -9.76 -3.66 -9.15
CA ALA A 46 -10.27 -2.67 -8.22
C ALA A 46 -9.28 -2.34 -7.09
N LEU A 47 -8.65 -3.36 -6.52
CA LEU A 47 -7.70 -3.18 -5.43
C LEU A 47 -6.26 -2.96 -5.90
N GLY A 48 -5.85 -3.59 -7.00
CA GLY A 48 -4.53 -3.33 -7.59
C GLY A 48 -4.43 -1.90 -8.13
N LEU A 49 -5.50 -1.33 -8.71
CA LEU A 49 -5.52 0.10 -9.06
C LEU A 49 -5.42 1.00 -7.83
N GLY A 50 -6.10 0.66 -6.73
CA GLY A 50 -6.01 1.42 -5.48
C GLY A 50 -4.60 1.41 -4.87
N LEU A 51 -4.00 0.21 -4.79
CA LEU A 51 -2.64 0.05 -4.25
C LEU A 51 -1.58 0.64 -5.19
N MET A 52 -1.69 0.43 -6.51
CA MET A 52 -0.80 1.06 -7.48
C MET A 52 -0.92 2.58 -7.45
N GLY A 53 -2.14 3.14 -7.40
CA GLY A 53 -2.33 4.58 -7.31
C GLY A 53 -1.71 5.16 -6.05
N PHE A 54 -1.81 4.45 -4.92
CA PHE A 54 -1.15 4.84 -3.69
C PHE A 54 0.38 4.81 -3.81
N LEU A 55 0.95 3.71 -4.35
CA LEU A 55 2.40 3.57 -4.55
C LEU A 55 2.95 4.62 -5.52
N ILE A 56 2.27 4.84 -6.65
CA ILE A 56 2.65 5.85 -7.64
C ILE A 56 2.62 7.24 -7.01
N LYS A 57 1.58 7.58 -6.23
CA LYS A 57 1.53 8.86 -5.52
C LYS A 57 2.71 9.00 -4.55
N THR A 58 3.02 7.97 -3.76
CA THR A 58 4.12 8.03 -2.79
C THR A 58 5.46 8.22 -3.50
N VAL A 59 5.74 7.43 -4.53
CA VAL A 59 6.97 7.58 -5.34
C VAL A 59 7.00 8.95 -6.03
N MET A 60 5.88 9.42 -6.56
CA MET A 60 5.83 10.73 -7.22
C MET A 60 6.05 11.87 -6.22
N VAL A 61 5.46 11.82 -5.04
CA VAL A 61 5.71 12.81 -3.97
C VAL A 61 7.18 12.77 -3.58
N GLU A 62 7.73 11.59 -3.33
CA GLU A 62 9.08 11.44 -2.81
C GLU A 62 10.17 11.74 -3.86
N VAL A 63 9.89 11.54 -5.15
CA VAL A 63 10.81 11.83 -6.27
C VAL A 63 10.61 13.24 -6.85
N LEU A 64 9.42 13.83 -6.74
CA LEU A 64 9.14 15.19 -7.23
C LEU A 64 9.39 16.26 -6.16
N LEU A 65 9.29 15.91 -4.86
CA LEU A 65 9.64 16.77 -3.73
C LEU A 65 11.02 16.47 -3.12
N SER A 66 11.79 15.51 -3.67
CA SER A 66 13.23 15.37 -3.41
C SER A 66 14.04 16.46 -4.11
#